data_AF-A0A924CKW9-F1
#
_entry.id   AF-A0A924CKW9-F1
#
_cell.length_a   1.000
_cell.length_b   1.000
_cell.length_c   1.000
_cell.angle_alpha   90.00
_cell.angle_beta   90.00
_cell.angle_gamma   90.00
#
_symmetry.space_group_name_H-M   'P 1'
#
loop_
_entity.id
_entity.type
_entity.pdbx_description
1 polymer ?
#
loop_
_entity_poly.entity_id
_entity_poly.type
_entity_poly.pdbx_seq_one_letter_code
_entity_poly.pdbx_strand_id
1 'polypeptide(L)' 'VSARTLHRQLKDEGTSLQSIKDEVRRDEAQRQLRRTTKPIKQIALAVGFRNEKSFARAFRDWTGMTPGAFRRPAE' A
#
# COMPACT_ATOMS: atom_id res chain seq x y z
N VAL A 1 5.28 -16.03 -30.85
CA VAL A 1 4.69 -15.18 -29.77
C VAL A 1 4.15 -13.91 -30.42
N SER A 2 2.86 -13.60 -30.27
CA SER A 2 2.25 -12.40 -30.87
C SER A 2 2.45 -11.17 -29.97
N ALA A 3 2.50 -9.96 -30.53
CA ALA A 3 2.64 -8.71 -29.80
C ALA A 3 1.59 -8.54 -28.66
N ARG A 4 0.37 -9.07 -28.85
CA ARG A 4 -0.69 -9.09 -27.83
C ARG A 4 -0.35 -9.97 -26.62
N THR A 5 0.33 -11.10 -26.85
CA THR A 5 0.77 -12.01 -25.77
C THR A 5 1.92 -11.38 -24.99
N LEU A 6 2.84 -10.70 -25.68
CA LEU A 6 3.95 -9.96 -25.08
C LEU A 6 3.45 -8.76 -24.25
N HIS A 7 2.49 -7.98 -24.77
CA HIS A 7 1.84 -6.91 -24.01
C HIS A 7 1.14 -7.41 -22.75
N ARG A 8 0.49 -8.58 -22.80
CA ARG A 8 -0.16 -9.16 -21.63
C ARG A 8 0.87 -9.64 -20.62
N GLN A 9 1.90 -10.37 -21.04
CA GLN A 9 2.98 -10.81 -20.15
C GLN A 9 3.71 -9.65 -19.48
N LEU A 10 4.06 -8.60 -20.23
CA LEU A 10 4.67 -7.39 -19.66
C LEU A 10 3.74 -6.66 -18.69
N LYS A 11 2.43 -6.63 -18.97
CA LYS A 11 1.43 -6.05 -18.07
C LYS A 11 1.24 -6.90 -16.80
N ASP A 12 1.20 -8.22 -16.94
CA ASP A 12 1.05 -9.15 -15.83
C ASP A 12 2.31 -9.12 -14.94
N GLU A 13 3.50 -9.07 -15.52
CA GLU A 13 4.77 -8.89 -14.81
C GLU A 13 4.85 -7.52 -14.12
N GLY A 14 4.45 -6.43 -14.79
CA GLY A 14 4.37 -5.10 -14.19
C GLY A 14 3.37 -5.03 -13.04
N THR A 15 2.25 -5.75 -13.16
CA THR A 15 1.24 -5.91 -12.09
C THR A 15 1.79 -6.74 -10.95
N SER A 16 2.56 -7.80 -11.24
CA SER A 16 3.20 -8.66 -10.24
C SER A 16 4.22 -7.87 -9.41
N LEU A 17 5.12 -7.12 -10.05
CA LEU A 17 6.08 -6.27 -9.35
C LEU A 17 5.38 -5.20 -8.51
N GLN A 18 4.33 -4.57 -9.06
CA GLN A 18 3.53 -3.60 -8.32
C GLN A 18 2.83 -4.24 -7.12
N SER A 19 2.31 -5.45 -7.27
CA SER A 19 1.64 -6.20 -6.19
C SER A 19 2.61 -6.59 -5.08
N ILE A 20 3.81 -7.06 -5.42
CA ILE A 20 4.87 -7.37 -4.44
C ILE A 20 5.27 -6.11 -3.67
N LYS A 21 5.45 -4.99 -4.38
CA LYS A 21 5.77 -3.70 -3.73
C LYS A 21 4.65 -3.27 -2.79
N ASP A 22 3.40 -3.46 -3.19
CA ASP A 22 2.24 -3.08 -2.39
C ASP A 22 2.05 -3.99 -1.17
N GLU A 23 2.38 -5.27 -1.27
CA GLU A 23 2.44 -6.19 -0.11
C GLU A 23 3.46 -5.74 0.92
N VAL A 24 4.71 -5.47 0.50
CA VAL A 24 5.77 -4.98 1.42
C VAL A 24 5.38 -3.65 2.06
N ARG A 25 4.78 -2.74 1.28
CA ARG A 25 4.30 -1.44 1.79
C ARG A 25 3.17 -1.60 2.78
N ARG A 26 2.22 -2.50 2.51
CA ARG A 26 1.08 -2.79 3.40
C ARG A 26 1.58 -3.27 4.75
N ASP A 27 2.51 -4.23 4.76
CA ASP A 27 2.99 -4.86 5.99
C ASP A 27 3.79 -3.86 6.86
N GLU A 28 4.65 -3.04 6.24
CA GLU A 28 5.33 -1.95 6.95
C GLU A 28 4.34 -0.90 7.48
N ALA A 29 3.34 -0.51 6.67
CA ALA A 29 2.34 0.46 7.09
C ALA A 29 1.54 -0.04 8.30
N GLN A 30 1.07 -1.29 8.28
CA GLN A 30 0.35 -1.90 9.40
C GLN A 30 1.21 -1.94 10.67
N ARG A 31 2.49 -2.31 10.52
CA ARG A 31 3.46 -2.35 11.62
C ARG A 31 3.65 -0.97 12.26
N GLN A 32 3.84 0.07 11.46
CA GLN A 32 4.02 1.44 11.97
C GLN A 32 2.74 1.99 12.59
N LEU A 33 1.57 1.69 12.02
CA LEU A 33 0.28 2.14 12.56
C LEU A 33 -0.01 1.53 13.94
N ARG A 34 0.39 0.27 14.16
CA ARG A 34 0.21 -0.43 15.45
C ARG A 34 1.25 -0.06 16.49
N ARG A 35 2.51 0.10 16.08
CA ARG A 35 3.64 0.28 17.02
C ARG A 35 4.02 1.73 17.30
N THR A 36 3.47 2.68 16.55
CA THR A 36 3.86 4.09 16.67
C THR A 36 2.66 5.03 16.62
N THR A 37 2.81 6.17 17.29
CA THR A 37 1.87 7.30 17.26
C THR A 37 2.24 8.33 16.19
N LYS A 38 3.18 8.01 15.27
CA LYS A 38 3.64 8.92 14.22
C LYS A 38 2.46 9.44 13.38
N PRO A 39 2.45 10.71 12.95
CA PRO A 39 1.43 11.21 12.05
C PRO A 39 1.28 10.33 10.80
N ILE A 40 0.04 10.12 10.34
CA ILE A 40 -0.25 9.27 9.16
C ILE A 40 0.54 9.76 7.93
N LYS A 41 0.68 11.08 7.76
CA LYS A 41 1.53 11.70 6.74
C LYS A 41 2.99 11.21 6.79
N GLN A 42 3.58 11.05 7.98
CA GLN A 42 4.95 10.56 8.10
C GLN A 42 5.06 9.08 7.75
N ILE A 43 4.07 8.27 8.15
CA ILE A 43 4.01 6.84 7.77
C ILE A 43 3.86 6.70 6.26
N ALA A 44 3.01 7.51 5.64
CA ALA A 44 2.84 7.53 4.18
C ALA A 44 4.17 7.77 3.45
N LEU A 45 4.95 8.77 3.89
CA LEU A 45 6.27 9.06 3.33
C LEU A 45 7.25 7.90 3.57
N ALA A 46 7.26 7.32 4.78
CA ALA A 46 8.16 6.22 5.14
C ALA A 46 7.91 4.95 4.32
N VAL A 47 6.66 4.66 3.95
CA VAL A 47 6.29 3.51 3.10
C VAL A 47 6.28 3.86 1.60
N GLY A 48 6.83 5.01 1.22
CA GLY A 48 7.10 5.37 -0.17
C GLY A 48 5.92 5.98 -0.93
N PHE A 49 4.94 6.58 -0.24
CA PHE A 49 3.91 7.41 -0.86
C PHE A 49 4.29 8.88 -0.84
N ARG A 50 3.88 9.60 -1.89
CA ARG A 50 4.13 11.05 -2.02
C ARG A 50 3.29 11.90 -1.07
N ASN A 51 2.13 11.41 -0.65
CA ASN A 51 1.23 12.12 0.25
C ASN A 51 0.28 11.16 0.97
N GLU A 52 -0.35 11.69 2.02
CA GLU A 52 -1.29 10.97 2.86
C GLU A 52 -2.56 10.51 2.12
N LYS A 53 -3.08 11.30 1.17
CA LYS A 53 -4.31 10.94 0.43
C LYS A 53 -4.10 9.69 -0.43
N SER A 54 -2.99 9.62 -1.15
CA SER A 54 -2.62 8.45 -1.95
C SER A 54 -2.41 7.21 -1.09
N PHE A 55 -1.75 7.37 0.06
CA PHE A 55 -1.57 6.29 1.03
C PHE A 55 -2.91 5.81 1.61
N ALA A 56 -3.78 6.73 2.06
CA ALA A 56 -5.05 6.38 2.66
C ALA A 56 -6.00 5.65 1.68
N ARG A 57 -5.91 5.94 0.37
CA ARG A 57 -6.61 5.18 -0.66
C ARG A 57 -6.04 3.77 -0.78
N ALA A 58 -4.74 3.64 -1.03
CA ALA A 58 -4.10 2.33 -1.19
C ALA A 58 -4.27 1.45 0.05
N PHE A 59 -4.10 2.01 1.24
CA PHE A 59 -4.28 1.29 2.50
C PHE A 59 -5.70 0.78 2.68
N ARG A 60 -6.72 1.56 2.28
CA ARG A 60 -8.11 1.10 2.29
C ARG A 60 -8.36 0.03 1.24
N ASP A 61 -7.80 0.16 0.06
CA ASP A 61 -7.90 -0.88 -0.99
C ASP A 61 -7.25 -2.20 -0.52
N TRP A 62 -6.19 -2.13 0.30
CA TRP A 62 -5.51 -3.30 0.85
C TRP A 62 -6.17 -3.92 2.10
N THR A 63 -6.78 -3.10 2.97
CA THR A 63 -7.21 -3.52 4.32
C THR A 63 -8.70 -3.37 4.59
N GLY A 64 -9.45 -2.73 3.68
CA GLY A 64 -10.86 -2.40 3.84
C GLY A 64 -11.15 -1.19 4.73
N MET A 65 -10.15 -0.60 5.39
CA MET A 65 -10.34 0.52 6.33
C MET A 65 -9.31 1.64 6.16
N THR A 66 -9.59 2.82 6.71
CA THR A 66 -8.62 3.93 6.67
C THR A 66 -7.48 3.71 7.67
N PRO A 67 -6.26 4.26 7.41
CA PRO A 67 -5.14 4.16 8.35
C PRO A 67 -5.48 4.67 9.76
N GLY A 68 -6.28 5.74 9.85
CA GLY A 68 -6.74 6.29 11.13
C GLY A 68 -7.71 5.35 11.86
N ALA A 69 -8.62 4.70 11.14
CA ALA A 69 -9.50 3.67 11.73
C ALA A 69 -8.70 2.46 12.20
N PHE A 70 -7.72 2.00 11.41
CA PHE A 70 -6.85 0.87 11.76
C PHE A 70 -5.97 1.13 12.99
N ARG A 71 -5.62 2.40 13.25
CA ARG A 71 -4.85 2.80 14.43
C ARG A 71 -5.69 2.83 15.70
N ARG A 72 -7.00 3.07 15.61
CA ARG A 72 -7.82 3.13 16.82
C ARG A 72 -7.78 1.77 17.51
N PRO A 73 -7.52 1.71 18.82
CA PRO A 73 -7.69 0.46 19.56
C PRO A 73 -9.14 0.00 19.40
N ALA A 74 -9.34 -1.31 19.25
CA ALA A 74 -10.67 -1.88 19.45
C ALA A 74 -11.01 -1.66 20.93
N GLU A 75 -12.05 -0.86 21.21
CA GLU A 75 -12.66 -0.77 22.54
C GLU A 75 -13.26 -2.12 22.95
#